data_AF-A0A2W1B223-F1
#
_entry.id   AF-A0A2W1B223-F1
#
_cell.length_a   1.000
_cell.length_b   1.000
_cell.length_c   1.000
_cell.angle_alpha   90.00
_cell.angle_beta   90.00
_cell.angle_gamma   90.00
#
_symmetry.space_group_name_H-M   'P 1'
#
loop_
_entity.id
_entity.type
_entity.pdbx_description
1 polymer ?
#
loop_
_entity_poly.entity_id
_entity_poly.type
_entity_poly.pdbx_seq_one_letter_code
_entity_poly.pdbx_strand_id
1 'polypeptide(L)'
;MSGVSGAGAPPLGGVVRNSALSFVASAQPAATADSIPGNSQEMDREQLAQADRLVPAGLTALCEACSRLYPDQPNPLQVTTRLKYWLGGHDPLDYISMYWNPGRPDEHILPHWHYVSFGLSDLHGDGRVHPLPELTRDAPSGYGFELTMRLSAEEGLTQPPLWPAALLQALARYVFTTGNKLCAGDHITWHRALDGGASRSRLRHLLVAADTMLPPAHTPHGAVHFLQ
;
A
#
# COMPACT_ATOMS: atom_id res chain seq x y z
N MET A 1 -19.22 -16.94 -46.50
CA MET A 1 -19.81 -15.60 -46.30
C MET A 1 -20.65 -15.67 -45.04
N SER A 2 -20.07 -15.33 -43.88
CA SER A 2 -20.27 -14.07 -43.13
C SER A 2 -21.72 -13.90 -42.62
N GLY A 3 -22.01 -13.69 -41.34
CA GLY A 3 -21.16 -13.37 -40.20
C GLY A 3 -21.88 -13.50 -38.85
N VAL A 4 -21.10 -13.51 -37.77
CA VAL A 4 -21.52 -13.53 -36.37
C VAL A 4 -21.48 -12.09 -35.84
N SER A 5 -22.55 -11.66 -35.18
CA SER A 5 -22.64 -10.34 -34.53
C SER A 5 -21.86 -10.34 -33.20
N GLY A 6 -20.92 -9.42 -33.07
CA GLY A 6 -20.16 -9.17 -31.85
C GLY A 6 -20.89 -8.22 -30.90
N ALA A 7 -20.97 -8.59 -29.62
CA ALA A 7 -21.37 -7.71 -28.53
C ALA A 7 -20.11 -7.20 -27.81
N GLY A 8 -20.00 -5.89 -27.67
CA GLY A 8 -18.82 -5.17 -27.19
C GLY A 8 -18.49 -5.38 -25.72
N ALA A 9 -17.19 -5.44 -25.43
CA ALA A 9 -16.63 -5.37 -24.09
C ALA A 9 -16.58 -3.91 -23.58
N PRO A 10 -16.76 -3.65 -22.28
CA PRO A 10 -16.65 -2.31 -21.70
C PRO A 10 -15.16 -1.93 -21.52
N PRO A 11 -14.84 -0.63 -21.37
CA PRO A 11 -13.46 -0.15 -21.41
C PRO A 11 -12.73 -0.49 -20.10
N LEU A 12 -11.52 -1.02 -20.23
CA LEU A 12 -10.59 -1.24 -19.12
C LEU A 12 -10.12 0.11 -18.57
N GLY A 13 -10.52 0.42 -17.34
CA GLY A 13 -10.00 1.56 -16.58
C GLY A 13 -8.49 1.42 -16.39
N GLY A 14 -7.75 2.43 -16.83
CA GLY A 14 -6.29 2.45 -16.84
C GLY A 14 -5.69 2.51 -15.43
N VAL A 15 -5.28 1.35 -14.93
CA VAL A 15 -4.34 1.25 -13.80
C VAL A 15 -2.93 1.50 -14.35
N VAL A 16 -2.35 2.65 -14.01
CA VAL A 16 -0.94 2.94 -14.32
C VAL A 16 -0.08 2.25 -13.26
N ARG A 17 0.81 1.37 -13.70
CA ARG A 17 1.84 0.74 -12.86
C ARG A 17 2.98 1.74 -12.69
N ASN A 18 3.11 2.37 -11.53
CA ASN A 18 4.31 3.12 -11.16
C ASN A 18 4.73 2.70 -9.74
N SER A 19 5.98 2.25 -9.62
CA SER A 19 6.63 2.02 -8.33
C SER A 19 6.99 3.36 -7.70
N ALA A 20 6.43 3.73 -6.54
CA ALA A 20 6.95 4.88 -5.79
C ALA A 20 8.37 4.63 -5.26
N LEU A 21 8.81 3.37 -5.22
CA LEU A 21 10.14 2.95 -4.78
C LEU A 21 11.19 2.87 -5.90
N SER A 22 10.85 3.17 -7.17
CA SER A 22 11.85 3.21 -8.24
C SER A 22 12.89 4.33 -8.06
N PHE A 23 12.63 5.30 -7.19
CA PHE A 23 13.59 6.36 -6.86
C PHE A 23 14.73 5.89 -5.94
N VAL A 24 14.63 4.70 -5.33
CA VAL A 24 15.65 4.19 -4.40
C VAL A 24 16.61 3.19 -5.08
N ALA A 25 16.23 2.59 -6.21
CA ALA A 25 16.91 1.40 -6.73
C ALA A 25 17.84 1.60 -7.95
N SER A 26 18.16 2.83 -8.38
CA SER A 26 18.97 3.04 -9.59
C SER A 26 20.22 3.87 -9.33
N ALA A 27 21.23 3.25 -8.72
CA ALA A 27 22.61 3.73 -8.78
C ALA A 27 23.60 2.55 -8.80
N GLN A 28 23.66 1.84 -9.93
CA GLN A 28 24.86 1.08 -10.29
C GLN A 28 25.53 1.79 -11.46
N PRO A 29 26.74 2.35 -11.29
CA PRO A 29 27.43 3.00 -12.40
C PRO A 29 27.98 1.94 -13.36
N ALA A 30 27.57 2.04 -14.63
CA ALA A 30 28.29 1.42 -15.72
C ALA A 30 29.66 2.11 -15.85
N ALA A 31 30.74 1.34 -15.69
CA ALA A 31 32.09 1.83 -15.83
C ALA A 31 32.37 2.20 -17.29
N THR A 32 32.50 3.50 -17.57
CA THR A 32 33.28 4.00 -18.70
C THR A 32 34.31 4.96 -18.16
N ALA A 33 35.58 4.62 -18.38
CA ALA A 33 36.74 5.40 -17.99
C ALA A 33 36.76 6.73 -18.77
N ASP A 34 36.71 7.84 -18.05
CA ASP A 34 37.68 8.93 -18.17
C ASP A 34 37.51 9.91 -17.00
N SER A 35 38.65 10.37 -16.51
CA SER A 35 38.88 10.97 -15.20
C SER A 35 38.54 12.47 -15.08
N ILE A 36 37.80 12.84 -14.03
CA ILE A 36 38.04 14.06 -13.20
C ILE A 36 37.73 13.69 -11.73
N PRO A 37 38.69 13.78 -10.78
CA PRO A 37 38.43 13.48 -9.38
C PRO A 37 37.94 14.73 -8.64
N GLY A 38 36.70 14.70 -8.16
CA GLY A 38 36.17 15.70 -7.22
C GLY A 38 34.85 16.32 -7.67
N ASN A 39 33.74 15.69 -7.27
CA ASN A 39 32.40 16.27 -6.97
C ASN A 39 31.30 15.20 -7.02
N SER A 40 31.53 14.07 -7.68
CA SER A 40 30.52 13.03 -7.89
C SER A 40 29.96 12.46 -6.59
N GLN A 41 30.80 12.22 -5.58
CA GLN A 41 30.35 11.68 -4.29
C GLN A 41 29.54 12.69 -3.42
N GLU A 42 29.76 14.00 -3.58
CA GLU A 42 28.98 15.02 -2.85
C GLU A 42 27.66 15.31 -3.57
N MET A 43 27.66 15.37 -4.90
CA MET A 43 26.44 15.51 -5.70
C MET A 43 25.48 14.32 -5.53
N ASP A 44 26.01 13.09 -5.48
CA ASP A 44 25.21 11.89 -5.23
C ASP A 44 24.58 11.91 -3.84
N ARG A 45 25.30 12.40 -2.83
CA ARG A 45 24.81 12.53 -1.44
C ARG A 45 23.73 13.61 -1.29
N GLU A 46 23.91 14.75 -1.94
CA GLU A 46 22.92 15.82 -1.95
C GLU A 46 21.66 15.43 -2.72
N GLN A 47 21.78 14.72 -3.84
CA GLN A 47 20.62 14.19 -4.58
C GLN A 47 19.90 13.08 -3.81
N LEU A 48 20.63 12.17 -3.14
CA LEU A 48 20.03 11.21 -2.22
C LEU A 48 19.28 11.93 -1.09
N ALA A 49 19.89 12.93 -0.46
CA ALA A 49 19.28 13.71 0.63
C ALA A 49 18.09 14.56 0.16
N GLN A 50 18.10 15.04 -1.08
CA GLN A 50 17.00 15.79 -1.68
C GLN A 50 15.84 14.87 -2.09
N ALA A 51 16.12 13.65 -2.54
CA ALA A 51 15.12 12.61 -2.74
C ALA A 51 14.51 12.14 -1.40
N ASP A 52 15.33 12.04 -0.35
CA ASP A 52 14.90 11.71 1.02
C ASP A 52 13.95 12.79 1.58
N ARG A 53 14.15 14.06 1.20
CA ARG A 53 13.24 15.18 1.53
C ARG A 53 11.91 15.17 0.78
N LEU A 54 11.78 14.40 -0.31
CA LEU A 54 10.56 14.34 -1.12
C LEU A 54 9.59 13.25 -0.65
N VAL A 55 10.08 12.24 0.07
CA VAL A 55 9.24 11.16 0.60
C VAL A 55 8.64 11.61 1.94
N PRO A 56 7.30 11.56 2.11
CA PRO A 56 6.66 11.93 3.36
C PRO A 56 7.17 11.10 4.54
N ALA A 57 7.48 11.73 5.67
CA ALA A 57 8.13 11.05 6.78
C ALA A 57 7.26 9.93 7.41
N GLY A 58 5.94 10.11 7.43
CA GLY A 58 5.00 9.05 7.82
C GLY A 58 5.06 7.85 6.88
N LEU A 59 5.08 8.11 5.56
CA LEU A 59 5.23 7.05 4.56
C LEU A 59 6.57 6.31 4.71
N THR A 60 7.68 7.02 4.92
CA THR A 60 9.00 6.43 5.13
C THR A 60 8.99 5.44 6.30
N ALA A 61 8.47 5.84 7.47
CA ALA A 61 8.42 4.98 8.65
C ALA A 61 7.60 3.69 8.42
N LEU A 62 6.49 3.77 7.67
CA LEU A 62 5.66 2.61 7.35
C LEU A 62 6.32 1.70 6.30
N CYS A 63 6.97 2.29 5.29
CA CYS A 63 7.77 1.55 4.32
C CYS A 63 8.92 0.80 5.00
N GLU A 64 9.61 1.42 5.97
CA GLU A 64 10.63 0.75 6.77
C GLU A 64 10.08 -0.43 7.57
N ALA A 65 8.86 -0.32 8.13
CA ALA A 65 8.19 -1.43 8.79
C ALA A 65 7.95 -2.60 7.82
N CYS A 66 7.52 -2.31 6.61
CA CYS A 66 7.34 -3.32 5.57
C CYS A 66 8.69 -3.93 5.13
N SER A 67 9.73 -3.13 4.96
CA SER A 67 11.07 -3.59 4.56
C SER A 67 11.72 -4.51 5.59
N ARG A 68 11.44 -4.32 6.88
CA ARG A 68 11.87 -5.28 7.93
C ARG A 68 11.21 -6.65 7.77
N LEU A 69 9.95 -6.67 7.33
CA LEU A 69 9.19 -7.91 7.11
C LEU A 69 9.53 -8.57 5.77
N TYR A 70 9.83 -7.78 4.73
CA TYR A 70 10.11 -8.22 3.36
C TYR A 70 11.44 -7.65 2.82
N PRO A 71 12.58 -7.99 3.43
CA PRO A 71 13.89 -7.43 3.05
C PRO A 71 14.33 -7.81 1.62
N ASP A 72 13.80 -8.91 1.09
CA ASP A 72 14.05 -9.44 -0.24
C ASP A 72 13.21 -8.77 -1.35
N GLN A 73 12.24 -7.93 -0.97
CA GLN A 73 11.30 -7.27 -1.89
C GLN A 73 11.36 -5.74 -1.73
N PRO A 74 12.48 -5.08 -2.09
CA PRO A 74 12.66 -3.63 -1.93
C PRO A 74 11.77 -2.79 -2.86
N ASN A 75 11.19 -3.39 -3.90
CA ASN A 75 10.29 -2.74 -4.83
C ASN A 75 9.05 -3.62 -5.09
N PRO A 76 8.13 -3.75 -4.11
CA PRO A 76 6.88 -4.47 -4.30
C PRO A 76 6.04 -3.85 -5.41
N LEU A 77 5.14 -4.63 -6.00
CA LEU A 77 4.11 -4.04 -6.84
C LEU A 77 3.26 -3.10 -5.98
N GLN A 78 3.01 -1.90 -6.49
CA GLN A 78 2.24 -0.89 -5.78
C GLN A 78 1.15 -0.31 -6.67
N VAL A 79 -0.05 -0.20 -6.13
CA VAL A 79 -1.13 0.60 -6.70
C VAL A 79 -1.08 1.98 -6.07
N THR A 80 -1.18 3.02 -6.89
CA THR A 80 -1.23 4.41 -6.42
C THR A 80 -2.42 5.14 -7.02
N THR A 81 -3.00 6.06 -6.25
CA THR A 81 -4.08 6.92 -6.72
C THR A 81 -3.53 7.97 -7.67
N ARG A 82 -4.11 8.03 -8.87
CA ARG A 82 -3.70 9.01 -9.88
C ARG A 82 -4.04 10.44 -9.49
N LEU A 83 -5.23 10.68 -8.96
CA LEU A 83 -5.64 11.95 -8.36
C LEU A 83 -5.67 11.79 -6.85
N LYS A 84 -4.81 12.52 -6.15
CA LYS A 84 -4.68 12.45 -4.70
C LYS A 84 -5.96 12.93 -4.01
N TYR A 85 -6.24 12.36 -2.83
CA TYR A 85 -7.48 12.62 -2.11
C TYR A 85 -7.64 14.11 -1.75
N TRP A 86 -6.59 14.77 -1.28
CA TRP A 86 -6.59 16.21 -0.97
C TRP A 86 -6.75 17.13 -2.21
N LEU A 87 -6.67 16.57 -3.42
CA LEU A 87 -6.95 17.27 -4.68
C LEU A 87 -8.35 16.93 -5.24
N GLY A 88 -9.23 16.36 -4.43
CA GLY A 88 -10.58 15.97 -4.84
C GLY A 88 -10.70 14.57 -5.44
N GLY A 89 -9.68 13.72 -5.28
CA GLY A 89 -9.76 12.30 -5.64
C GLY A 89 -10.77 11.54 -4.78
N HIS A 90 -11.31 10.42 -5.29
CA HIS A 90 -12.30 9.60 -4.58
C HIS A 90 -11.68 8.45 -3.75
N ASP A 91 -10.38 8.20 -3.94
CA ASP A 91 -9.66 7.09 -3.34
C ASP A 91 -8.74 7.64 -2.24
N PRO A 92 -9.02 7.39 -0.95
CA PRO A 92 -8.26 7.98 0.15
C PRO A 92 -6.89 7.34 0.39
N LEU A 93 -6.67 6.09 -0.03
CA LEU A 93 -5.39 5.41 0.15
C LEU A 93 -4.46 5.81 -0.99
N ASP A 94 -3.45 6.60 -0.67
CA ASP A 94 -2.44 7.09 -1.61
C ASP A 94 -1.66 5.97 -2.29
N TYR A 95 -1.35 4.92 -1.52
CA TYR A 95 -0.60 3.75 -1.96
C TYR A 95 -1.17 2.46 -1.35
N ILE A 96 -1.05 1.37 -2.09
CA ILE A 96 -1.28 0.01 -1.60
C ILE A 96 -0.15 -0.87 -2.14
N SER A 97 0.76 -1.29 -1.25
CA SER A 97 1.88 -2.16 -1.59
C SER A 97 1.46 -3.63 -1.50
N MET A 98 1.97 -4.46 -2.41
CA MET A 98 1.62 -5.87 -2.54
C MET A 98 2.89 -6.71 -2.45
N TYR A 99 3.03 -7.46 -1.36
CA TYR A 99 4.17 -8.31 -1.09
C TYR A 99 3.82 -9.77 -1.29
N TRP A 100 4.76 -10.53 -1.83
CA TRP A 100 4.71 -11.99 -1.79
C TRP A 100 5.11 -12.46 -0.38
N ASN A 101 4.32 -13.35 0.20
CA ASN A 101 4.71 -14.06 1.41
C ASN A 101 4.74 -15.57 1.11
N PRO A 102 5.89 -16.25 1.29
CA PRO A 102 5.99 -17.68 1.00
C PRO A 102 5.23 -18.56 2.00
N GLY A 103 4.65 -17.97 3.06
CA GLY A 103 4.04 -18.69 4.16
C GLY A 103 5.09 -19.34 5.06
N ARG A 104 4.62 -20.25 5.93
CA ARG A 104 5.43 -21.06 6.83
C ARG A 104 4.81 -22.46 6.85
N PRO A 105 5.27 -23.38 5.99
CA PRO A 105 4.68 -24.72 5.86
C PRO A 105 4.63 -25.49 7.18
N ASP A 106 5.66 -25.36 8.02
CA ASP A 106 5.74 -26.02 9.34
C ASP A 106 4.63 -25.58 10.30
N GLU A 107 4.12 -24.36 10.12
CA GLU A 107 3.01 -23.77 10.88
C GLU A 107 1.67 -23.87 10.12
N HIS A 108 1.63 -24.60 9.00
CA HIS A 108 0.48 -24.74 8.11
C HIS A 108 -0.01 -23.38 7.54
N ILE A 109 0.90 -22.42 7.38
CA ILE A 109 0.61 -21.12 6.75
C ILE A 109 0.95 -21.22 5.26
N LEU A 110 -0.08 -21.12 4.41
CA LEU A 110 0.06 -21.18 2.95
C LEU A 110 0.72 -19.91 2.37
N PRO A 111 1.38 -20.01 1.20
CA PRO A 111 1.82 -18.85 0.46
C PRO A 111 0.65 -17.91 0.11
N HIS A 112 0.88 -16.61 0.22
CA HIS A 112 -0.16 -15.60 0.04
C HIS A 112 0.40 -14.25 -0.37
N TRP A 113 -0.46 -13.42 -0.96
CA TRP A 113 -0.20 -12.01 -1.18
C TRP A 113 -0.59 -11.21 0.06
N HIS A 114 0.29 -10.32 0.51
CA HIS A 114 0.06 -9.42 1.62
C HIS A 114 -0.05 -7.98 1.10
N TYR A 115 -1.23 -7.39 1.24
CA TYR A 115 -1.54 -6.03 0.84
C TYR A 115 -1.41 -5.13 2.05
N VAL A 116 -0.76 -3.97 1.90
CA VAL A 116 -0.59 -2.97 2.97
C VAL A 116 -0.99 -1.61 2.41
N SER A 117 -1.93 -0.93 3.06
CA SER A 117 -2.38 0.41 2.66
C SER A 117 -1.52 1.52 3.26
N PHE A 118 -1.56 2.69 2.61
CA PHE A 118 -0.98 3.93 3.11
C PHE A 118 -1.94 5.08 2.78
N GLY A 119 -2.48 5.75 3.81
CA GLY A 119 -3.31 6.95 3.67
C GLY A 119 -4.36 7.13 4.77
N LEU A 120 -4.67 6.07 5.53
CA LEU A 120 -5.52 6.18 6.72
C LEU A 120 -4.76 6.81 7.89
N SER A 121 -3.46 6.55 7.98
CA SER A 121 -2.56 7.29 8.85
C SER A 121 -2.13 8.62 8.21
N ASP A 122 -1.58 9.52 9.04
CA ASP A 122 -1.00 10.75 8.52
C ASP A 122 0.38 10.47 7.92
N LEU A 123 0.43 10.46 6.58
CA LEU A 123 1.67 10.25 5.84
C LEU A 123 2.56 11.49 5.82
N HIS A 124 1.97 12.70 5.89
CA HIS A 124 2.63 13.95 5.52
C HIS A 124 2.91 14.89 6.69
N GLY A 125 2.05 14.94 7.72
CA GLY A 125 2.25 15.78 8.89
C GLY A 125 1.91 17.26 8.69
N ASP A 126 1.30 17.65 7.58
CA ASP A 126 1.17 19.05 7.17
C ASP A 126 -0.27 19.57 7.05
N GLY A 127 -1.26 18.81 7.52
CA GLY A 127 -2.65 19.25 7.53
C GLY A 127 -3.41 19.04 6.22
N ARG A 128 -2.79 18.47 5.17
CA ARG A 128 -3.42 18.37 3.84
C ARG A 128 -4.59 17.39 3.75
N VAL A 129 -4.60 16.37 4.60
CA VAL A 129 -5.67 15.34 4.70
C VAL A 129 -6.09 15.18 6.14
N HIS A 130 -5.13 14.85 7.00
CA HIS A 130 -5.35 14.67 8.43
C HIS A 130 -5.02 15.97 9.17
N PRO A 131 -5.65 16.24 10.33
CA PRO A 131 -5.26 17.36 11.20
C PRO A 131 -3.78 17.28 11.57
N LEU A 132 -3.18 18.42 11.94
CA LEU A 132 -1.78 18.46 12.37
C LEU A 132 -1.56 17.50 13.55
N PRO A 133 -0.42 16.77 13.58
CA PRO A 133 -0.18 15.74 14.58
C PRO A 133 -0.08 16.33 15.98
N GLU A 134 -0.64 15.61 16.95
CA GLU A 134 -0.45 15.92 18.36
C GLU A 134 0.98 15.53 18.78
N LEU A 135 1.65 16.39 19.53
CA LEU A 135 3.05 16.18 19.94
C LEU A 135 3.21 15.19 21.11
N THR A 136 2.24 14.29 21.32
CA THR A 136 2.32 13.24 22.33
C THR A 136 2.74 11.93 21.68
N ARG A 137 3.63 11.18 22.34
CA ARG A 137 4.26 9.97 21.79
C ARG A 137 3.25 8.90 21.34
N ASP A 138 2.13 8.80 22.04
CA ASP A 138 1.13 7.75 21.85
C ASP A 138 -0.13 8.26 21.14
N ALA A 139 -0.15 9.51 20.67
CA ALA A 139 -1.25 10.00 19.85
C ALA A 139 -1.32 9.21 18.53
N PRO A 140 -2.53 8.90 18.04
CA PRO A 140 -2.70 8.23 16.76
C PRO A 140 -2.28 9.14 15.60
N SER A 141 -1.51 8.61 14.65
CA SER A 141 -1.25 9.28 13.37
C SER A 141 -2.48 9.15 12.47
N GLY A 142 -3.12 10.28 12.11
CA GLY A 142 -4.37 10.29 11.35
C GLY A 142 -5.46 9.47 12.04
N TYR A 143 -6.02 8.47 11.37
CA TYR A 143 -6.97 7.54 12.00
C TYR A 143 -6.30 6.59 13.01
N GLY A 144 -4.98 6.44 12.99
CA GLY A 144 -4.20 5.61 13.92
C GLY A 144 -3.96 4.19 13.46
N PHE A 145 -4.35 3.86 12.22
CA PHE A 145 -4.12 2.54 11.64
C PHE A 145 -3.97 2.58 10.12
N GLU A 146 -3.38 1.53 9.57
CA GLU A 146 -3.46 1.16 8.17
C GLU A 146 -4.15 -0.20 8.02
N LEU A 147 -4.77 -0.42 6.88
CA LEU A 147 -5.39 -1.70 6.54
C LEU A 147 -4.37 -2.63 5.89
N THR A 148 -4.44 -3.89 6.25
CA THR A 148 -3.75 -4.98 5.55
C THR A 148 -4.74 -6.01 5.06
N MET A 149 -4.30 -6.89 4.16
CA MET A 149 -5.11 -8.04 3.73
C MET A 149 -4.19 -9.17 3.30
N ARG A 150 -4.53 -10.40 3.66
CA ARG A 150 -3.85 -11.61 3.17
C ARG A 150 -4.77 -12.37 2.23
N LEU A 151 -4.30 -12.61 1.01
CA LEU A 151 -5.01 -13.39 0.01
C LEU A 151 -4.18 -14.60 -0.37
N SER A 152 -4.72 -15.81 -0.13
CA SER A 152 -4.07 -17.06 -0.53
C SER A 152 -3.64 -16.99 -2.00
N ALA A 153 -2.41 -17.43 -2.27
CA ALA A 153 -1.93 -17.55 -3.64
C ALA A 153 -2.62 -18.73 -4.31
N GLU A 154 -3.16 -18.52 -5.51
CA GLU A 154 -3.65 -19.62 -6.35
C GLU A 154 -2.53 -20.16 -7.23
N GLU A 155 -2.57 -21.45 -7.54
CA GLU A 155 -1.60 -22.08 -8.43
C GLU A 155 -1.58 -21.38 -9.80
N GLY A 156 -0.37 -21.03 -10.27
CA GLY A 156 -0.16 -20.38 -11.56
C GLY A 156 -0.28 -18.84 -11.55
N LEU A 157 -0.69 -18.22 -10.44
CA LEU A 157 -0.64 -16.76 -10.31
C LEU A 157 0.76 -16.29 -9.92
N THR A 158 1.43 -15.63 -10.86
CA THR A 158 2.76 -15.04 -10.66
C THR A 158 2.71 -13.57 -10.23
N GLN A 159 1.52 -12.98 -10.15
CA GLN A 159 1.29 -11.57 -9.81
C GLN A 159 0.08 -11.44 -8.87
N PRO A 160 0.10 -10.47 -7.93
CA PRO A 160 -1.02 -10.25 -7.03
C PRO A 160 -2.24 -9.73 -7.82
N PRO A 161 -3.46 -10.26 -7.59
CA PRO A 161 -4.66 -9.68 -8.16
C PRO A 161 -4.92 -8.28 -7.58
N LEU A 162 -5.57 -7.41 -8.35
CA LEU A 162 -5.78 -6.01 -7.98
C LEU A 162 -7.09 -5.74 -7.22
N TRP A 163 -8.04 -6.68 -7.23
CA TRP A 163 -9.34 -6.48 -6.57
C TRP A 163 -9.23 -6.18 -5.05
N PRO A 164 -8.24 -6.72 -4.29
CA PRO A 164 -8.10 -6.36 -2.87
C PRO A 164 -7.81 -4.87 -2.68
N ALA A 165 -7.06 -4.24 -3.60
CA ALA A 165 -6.81 -2.81 -3.54
C ALA A 165 -8.12 -2.00 -3.64
N ALA A 166 -9.05 -2.41 -4.53
CA ALA A 166 -10.35 -1.76 -4.67
C ALA A 166 -11.23 -1.94 -3.41
N LEU A 167 -11.16 -3.11 -2.77
CA LEU A 167 -11.82 -3.38 -1.49
C LEU A 167 -11.26 -2.49 -0.37
N LEU A 168 -9.93 -2.41 -0.23
CA LEU A 168 -9.26 -1.57 0.76
C LEU A 168 -9.61 -0.08 0.57
N GLN A 169 -9.65 0.42 -0.67
CA GLN A 169 -10.11 1.78 -0.96
C GLN A 169 -11.55 2.01 -0.53
N ALA A 170 -12.43 1.02 -0.71
CA ALA A 170 -13.83 1.13 -0.32
C ALA A 170 -14.01 1.15 1.21
N LEU A 171 -13.21 0.37 1.95
CA LEU A 171 -13.15 0.45 3.41
C LEU A 171 -12.60 1.80 3.88
N ALA A 172 -11.53 2.29 3.26
CA ALA A 172 -10.98 3.60 3.59
C ALA A 172 -12.00 4.73 3.32
N ARG A 173 -12.72 4.69 2.20
CA ARG A 173 -13.83 5.63 1.95
C ARG A 173 -14.88 5.61 3.05
N TYR A 174 -15.24 4.44 3.56
CA TYR A 174 -16.19 4.34 4.67
C TYR A 174 -15.66 5.07 5.92
N VAL A 175 -14.39 4.84 6.29
CA VAL A 175 -13.76 5.51 7.43
C VAL A 175 -13.73 7.03 7.23
N PHE A 176 -13.30 7.50 6.06
CA PHE A 176 -13.23 8.93 5.74
C PHE A 176 -14.59 9.63 5.67
N THR A 177 -15.63 8.94 5.22
CA THR A 177 -16.98 9.52 5.07
C THR A 177 -17.76 9.54 6.37
N THR A 178 -17.53 8.57 7.26
CA THR A 178 -18.28 8.42 8.51
C THR A 178 -17.54 8.89 9.74
N GLY A 179 -16.20 8.94 9.69
CA GLY A 179 -15.33 9.14 10.86
C GLY A 179 -15.24 7.92 11.78
N ASN A 180 -15.94 6.82 11.47
CA ASN A 180 -15.93 5.61 12.27
C ASN A 180 -14.64 4.82 12.03
N LYS A 181 -13.78 4.78 13.05
CA LYS A 181 -12.57 3.96 13.06
C LYS A 181 -12.93 2.49 13.19
N LEU A 182 -12.11 1.63 12.58
CA LEU A 182 -12.19 0.19 12.73
C LEU A 182 -11.30 -0.25 13.90
N CYS A 183 -11.70 -1.30 14.59
CA CYS A 183 -10.95 -1.93 15.67
C CYS A 183 -10.89 -3.45 15.46
N ALA A 184 -9.85 -4.08 16.00
CA ALA A 184 -9.77 -5.54 16.01
C ALA A 184 -10.98 -6.13 16.76
N GLY A 185 -11.64 -7.10 16.13
CA GLY A 185 -12.90 -7.68 16.59
C GLY A 185 -14.15 -7.14 15.86
N ASP A 186 -14.03 -6.05 15.10
CA ASP A 186 -15.17 -5.52 14.34
C ASP A 186 -15.58 -6.46 13.21
N HIS A 187 -16.88 -6.45 12.89
CA HIS A 187 -17.44 -7.11 11.72
C HIS A 187 -17.90 -6.08 10.71
N ILE A 188 -17.63 -6.34 9.42
CA ILE A 188 -18.03 -5.47 8.32
C ILE A 188 -18.97 -6.25 7.41
N THR A 189 -20.21 -5.78 7.38
CA THR A 189 -21.25 -6.38 6.57
C THR A 189 -21.15 -5.88 5.13
N TRP A 190 -20.67 -6.71 4.21
CA TRP A 190 -20.42 -6.30 2.81
C TRP A 190 -21.53 -6.69 1.82
N HIS A 191 -22.25 -7.80 2.09
CA HIS A 191 -23.38 -8.32 1.30
C HIS A 191 -23.09 -8.60 -0.19
N ARG A 192 -21.85 -8.53 -0.64
CA ARG A 192 -21.41 -8.73 -2.03
C ARG A 192 -20.13 -9.55 -2.06
N ALA A 193 -19.83 -10.17 -3.21
CA ALA A 193 -18.57 -10.88 -3.37
C ALA A 193 -17.41 -9.89 -3.18
N LEU A 194 -16.42 -10.25 -2.37
CA LEU A 194 -15.30 -9.35 -2.06
C LEU A 194 -14.47 -9.02 -3.31
N ASP A 195 -14.38 -9.96 -4.24
CA ASP A 195 -13.64 -9.86 -5.51
C ASP A 195 -14.44 -9.22 -6.66
N GLY A 196 -15.55 -8.54 -6.35
CA GLY A 196 -16.41 -7.93 -7.35
C GLY A 196 -17.18 -8.92 -8.22
N GLY A 197 -17.20 -10.21 -7.87
CA GLY A 197 -17.87 -11.27 -8.62
C GLY A 197 -17.01 -11.91 -9.70
N ALA A 198 -15.69 -11.70 -9.66
CA ALA A 198 -14.73 -12.37 -10.55
C ALA A 198 -14.76 -13.90 -10.37
N SER A 199 -15.02 -14.37 -9.16
CA SER A 199 -15.22 -15.78 -8.83
C SER A 199 -16.64 -16.07 -8.30
N ARG A 200 -16.95 -17.36 -8.18
CA ARG A 200 -18.15 -17.85 -7.47
C ARG A 200 -17.95 -17.92 -5.96
N SER A 201 -17.13 -17.03 -5.39
CA SER A 201 -16.82 -17.04 -3.96
C SER A 201 -18.06 -16.84 -3.08
N ARG A 202 -18.07 -17.59 -1.98
CA ARG A 202 -19.07 -17.48 -0.89
C ARG A 202 -18.67 -16.43 0.15
N LEU A 203 -17.47 -15.85 0.07
CA LEU A 203 -17.03 -14.80 0.99
C LEU A 203 -17.74 -13.49 0.67
N ARG A 204 -18.50 -12.97 1.65
CA ARG A 204 -19.40 -11.82 1.48
C ARG A 204 -19.34 -10.81 2.62
N HIS A 205 -18.44 -11.00 3.58
CA HIS A 205 -18.32 -10.22 4.81
C HIS A 205 -16.86 -10.23 5.27
N LEU A 206 -16.49 -9.29 6.13
CA LEU A 206 -15.15 -9.21 6.70
C LEU A 206 -15.22 -9.18 8.23
N LEU A 207 -14.16 -9.67 8.84
CA LEU A 207 -13.81 -9.41 10.23
C LEU A 207 -12.49 -8.64 10.23
N VAL A 208 -12.32 -7.77 11.21
CA VAL A 208 -11.10 -7.00 11.39
C VAL A 208 -10.28 -7.64 12.50
N ALA A 209 -8.99 -7.85 12.26
CA ALA A 209 -8.05 -8.37 13.26
C ALA A 209 -6.79 -7.51 13.31
N ALA A 210 -5.98 -7.65 14.36
CA ALA A 210 -4.63 -7.10 14.33
C ALA A 210 -3.77 -7.92 13.34
N ASP A 211 -2.93 -7.25 12.57
CA ASP A 211 -1.95 -7.95 11.72
C ASP A 211 -0.96 -8.73 12.58
N THR A 212 -0.73 -10.00 12.23
CA THR A 212 0.09 -10.92 13.03
C THR A 212 1.59 -10.76 12.80
N MET A 213 2.01 -10.09 11.72
CA MET A 213 3.42 -9.95 11.34
C MET A 213 3.90 -8.49 11.33
N LEU A 214 3.02 -7.53 11.10
CA LEU A 214 3.35 -6.11 11.19
C LEU A 214 3.04 -5.58 12.60
N PRO A 215 4.06 -5.36 13.46
CA PRO A 215 3.85 -4.72 14.75
C PRO A 215 3.45 -3.25 14.57
N PRO A 216 2.86 -2.61 15.60
CA PRO A 216 2.60 -1.17 15.58
C PRO A 216 3.88 -0.39 15.22
N ALA A 217 3.73 0.61 14.36
CA ALA A 217 4.80 1.51 13.95
C ALA A 217 4.64 2.86 14.64
N HIS A 218 5.76 3.50 14.96
CA HIS A 218 5.79 4.89 15.39
C HIS A 218 6.33 5.75 14.25
N THR A 219 5.52 6.70 13.79
CA THR A 219 5.92 7.70 12.80
C THR A 219 6.18 9.04 13.50
N PRO A 220 6.83 10.01 12.85
CA PRO A 220 6.93 11.37 13.37
C PRO A 220 5.56 12.06 13.58
N HIS A 221 4.48 11.47 13.08
CA HIS A 221 3.12 12.02 13.12
C HIS A 221 2.21 11.24 14.10
N GLY A 222 2.74 10.25 14.82
CA GLY A 222 2.00 9.46 15.81
C GLY A 222 2.14 7.94 15.63
N ALA A 223 1.40 7.19 16.45
CA ALA A 223 1.33 5.74 16.40
C ALA A 223 0.39 5.22 15.29
N VAL A 224 0.79 4.12 14.64
CA VAL A 224 0.02 3.44 13.59
C VAL A 224 -0.04 1.95 13.90
N HIS A 225 -1.25 1.41 14.01
CA HIS A 225 -1.52 -0.02 14.07
C HIS A 225 -1.81 -0.59 12.68
N PHE A 226 -1.63 -1.90 12.49
CA PHE A 226 -2.00 -2.57 11.24
C PHE A 226 -3.21 -3.47 11.50
N LEU A 227 -4.29 -3.25 10.76
CA LEU A 227 -5.55 -3.99 10.88
C LEU A 227 -5.80 -4.82 9.61
N GLN A 228 -5.88 -6.14 9.76
CA GLN A 228 -6.10 -7.11 8.69
C GLN A 228 -7.58 -7.46 8.50
#